data_AF-A0A7S2H3A8-F1
#
_entry.id   AF-A0A7S2H3A8-F1
#
_cell.length_a   1.000
_cell.length_b   1.000
_cell.length_c   1.000
_cell.angle_alpha   90.00
_cell.angle_beta   90.00
_cell.angle_gamma   90.00
#
_symmetry.space_group_name_H-M   'P 1'
#
loop_
_entity.id
_entity.type
_entity.pdbx_description
1 polymer ?
#
loop_
_entity_poly.entity_id
_entity_poly.type
_entity_poly.pdbx_seq_one_letter_code
_entity_poly.pdbx_strand_id
1 'polypeptide(L)'
;TGPAAIKIAIDLVNDDICERHEAILKVEPDHVKQLLHPNFTPDALASDEYKNGVFATGLAGGPGAAVGKLVFTTKQAEESKEKGESVILVRECTSPEDVGGMWASAGILTSKGGKTSHAAVVARGWGN
;
A
#
# COMPACT_ATOMS: atom_id res chain seq x y z
N THR A 1 -1.48 -17.13 2.26
CA THR A 1 -1.79 -15.68 2.35
C THR A 1 -1.87 -15.31 3.82
N GLY A 2 -1.46 -14.10 4.20
CA GLY A 2 -1.47 -13.62 5.59
C GLY A 2 -2.78 -13.88 6.37
N PRO A 3 -3.96 -13.51 5.85
CA PRO A 3 -5.25 -13.81 6.50
C PRO A 3 -5.50 -15.30 6.76
N ALA A 4 -5.10 -16.18 5.83
CA ALA A 4 -5.28 -17.62 5.99
C ALA A 4 -4.35 -18.19 7.08
N ALA A 5 -3.10 -17.72 7.16
CA ALA A 5 -2.14 -18.16 8.17
C ALA A 5 -2.62 -17.78 9.60
N ILE A 6 -3.17 -16.58 9.77
CA ILE A 6 -3.73 -16.15 11.06
C ILE A 6 -4.99 -16.93 11.40
N LYS A 7 -5.88 -17.15 10.42
CA LYS A 7 -7.10 -17.95 10.63
C LYS A 7 -6.74 -19.38 11.09
N ILE A 8 -5.80 -20.03 10.41
CA ILE A 8 -5.33 -21.38 10.78
C ILE A 8 -4.72 -21.37 12.19
N ALA A 9 -3.92 -20.36 12.53
CA ALA A 9 -3.34 -20.26 13.88
C ALA A 9 -4.42 -20.09 14.98
N ILE A 10 -5.49 -19.34 14.70
CA ILE A 10 -6.63 -19.19 15.62
C ILE A 10 -7.42 -20.49 15.71
N ASP A 11 -7.70 -21.14 14.59
CA ASP A 11 -8.45 -22.40 14.54
C ASP A 11 -7.71 -23.51 15.31
N LEU A 12 -6.37 -23.60 15.19
CA LEU A 12 -5.55 -24.56 15.95
C LEU A 12 -5.59 -24.35 17.47
N VAL A 13 -5.74 -23.10 17.93
CA VAL A 13 -5.90 -22.79 19.36
C VAL A 13 -7.33 -23.10 19.81
N ASN A 14 -8.32 -22.84 18.98
CA ASN A 14 -9.72 -23.14 19.30
C ASN A 14 -10.00 -24.64 19.36
N ASP A 15 -9.29 -25.43 18.55
CA ASP A 15 -9.38 -26.89 18.51
C ASP A 15 -8.50 -27.58 19.59
N ASP A 16 -7.89 -26.82 20.52
CA ASP A 16 -6.97 -27.30 21.57
C ASP A 16 -5.77 -28.13 21.03
N ILE A 17 -5.39 -27.91 19.76
CA ILE A 17 -4.27 -28.62 19.11
C ILE A 17 -2.93 -27.99 19.50
N CYS A 18 -2.90 -26.68 19.76
CA CYS A 18 -1.70 -25.98 20.21
C CYS A 18 -2.01 -24.84 21.18
N GLU A 19 -1.05 -24.52 22.05
CA GLU A 19 -1.15 -23.41 22.98
C GLU A 19 -0.94 -22.05 22.29
N ARG A 20 -1.48 -20.96 22.87
CA ARG A 20 -1.41 -19.61 22.29
C ARG A 20 0.01 -19.17 21.91
N HIS A 21 0.99 -19.53 22.73
CA HIS A 21 2.38 -19.15 22.48
C HIS A 21 2.99 -19.87 21.27
N GLU A 22 2.60 -21.12 21.01
CA GLU A 22 3.03 -21.88 19.84
C GLU A 22 2.36 -21.39 18.56
N ALA A 23 1.08 -21.00 18.65
CA ALA A 23 0.35 -20.40 17.54
C ALA A 23 0.97 -19.07 17.08
N ILE A 24 1.45 -18.23 18.01
CA ILE A 24 2.13 -16.97 17.68
C ILE A 24 3.42 -17.24 16.90
N LEU A 25 4.19 -18.27 17.28
CA LEU A 25 5.44 -18.63 16.59
C LEU A 25 5.20 -19.16 15.16
N LYS A 26 3.99 -19.67 14.87
CA LYS A 26 3.60 -20.13 13.53
C LYS A 26 3.19 -18.99 12.60
N VAL A 27 2.91 -17.79 13.11
CA VAL A 27 2.55 -16.62 12.31
C VAL A 27 3.79 -15.78 12.03
N GLU A 28 4.31 -15.86 10.80
CA GLU A 28 5.41 -14.99 10.39
C GLU A 28 5.03 -13.49 10.42
N PRO A 29 5.95 -12.58 10.76
CA PRO A 29 5.70 -11.15 10.76
C PRO A 29 5.18 -10.59 9.43
N ASP A 30 5.59 -11.19 8.31
CA ASP A 30 5.16 -10.76 6.97
C ASP A 30 3.68 -11.09 6.69
N HIS A 31 3.11 -12.10 7.35
CA HIS A 31 1.68 -12.39 7.28
C HIS A 31 0.84 -11.27 7.91
N VAL A 32 1.33 -10.66 8.99
CA VAL A 32 0.68 -9.52 9.64
C VAL A 32 0.76 -8.30 8.74
N LYS A 33 1.91 -8.02 8.13
CA LYS A 33 2.09 -6.87 7.21
C LYS A 33 1.10 -6.89 6.04
N GLN A 34 0.79 -8.08 5.50
CA GLN A 34 -0.20 -8.21 4.42
C GLN A 34 -1.62 -7.75 4.80
N LEU A 35 -1.94 -7.69 6.10
CA LEU A 35 -3.23 -7.24 6.61
C LEU A 35 -3.26 -5.75 6.97
N LEU A 36 -2.09 -5.10 7.05
CA LEU A 36 -1.98 -3.72 7.49
C LEU A 36 -2.16 -2.71 6.36
N HIS A 37 -2.02 -3.14 5.11
CA HIS A 37 -2.12 -2.26 3.94
C HIS A 37 -3.38 -2.56 3.12
N PRO A 38 -4.05 -1.54 2.57
CA PRO A 38 -5.12 -1.73 1.60
C PRO A 38 -4.60 -2.54 0.41
N ASN A 39 -5.36 -3.54 -0.02
CA ASN A 39 -5.04 -4.37 -1.19
C ASN A 39 -6.24 -4.42 -2.11
N PHE A 40 -5.99 -4.55 -3.41
CA PHE A 40 -7.05 -4.87 -4.36
C PHE A 40 -7.58 -6.28 -4.08
N THR A 41 -8.90 -6.45 -4.19
CA THR A 41 -9.53 -7.77 -4.07
C THR A 41 -9.05 -8.69 -5.20
N PRO A 42 -8.87 -10.01 -4.95
CA PRO A 42 -8.47 -10.97 -5.98
C PRO A 42 -9.34 -10.92 -7.24
N ASP A 43 -10.66 -10.73 -7.07
CA ASP A 43 -11.62 -10.63 -8.17
C ASP A 43 -11.38 -9.39 -9.04
N ALA A 44 -11.04 -8.26 -8.41
CA ALA A 44 -10.71 -7.02 -9.12
C ALA A 44 -9.42 -7.18 -9.93
N LEU A 45 -8.40 -7.85 -9.39
CA LEU A 45 -7.15 -8.15 -10.11
C LEU A 45 -7.34 -9.18 -11.23
N ALA A 46 -8.29 -10.10 -11.07
CA ALA A 46 -8.60 -11.11 -12.07
C ALA A 46 -9.45 -10.58 -13.24
N SER A 47 -10.13 -9.43 -13.04
CA SER A 47 -10.97 -8.80 -14.05
C SER A 47 -10.19 -8.41 -15.32
N ASP A 48 -10.83 -8.55 -16.48
CA ASP A 48 -10.26 -8.13 -17.76
C ASP A 48 -10.09 -6.60 -17.82
N GLU A 49 -10.91 -5.83 -17.08
CA GLU A 49 -10.76 -4.39 -16.95
C GLU A 49 -9.42 -4.01 -16.32
N TYR A 50 -9.03 -4.67 -15.23
CA TYR A 50 -7.74 -4.39 -14.60
C TYR A 50 -6.59 -4.83 -15.50
N LYS A 51 -6.65 -6.04 -16.07
CA LYS A 51 -5.59 -6.60 -16.92
C LYS A 51 -5.36 -5.78 -18.18
N ASN A 52 -6.43 -5.35 -18.84
CA ASN A 52 -6.35 -4.50 -20.04
C ASN A 52 -6.09 -3.02 -19.70
N GLY A 53 -6.37 -2.62 -18.46
CA GLY A 53 -6.13 -1.26 -17.94
C GLY A 53 -4.72 -1.02 -17.40
N VAL A 54 -3.82 -2.00 -17.42
CA VAL A 54 -2.42 -1.78 -17.02
C VAL A 54 -1.69 -1.00 -18.10
N PHE A 55 -1.47 0.29 -17.86
CA PHE A 55 -0.72 1.15 -18.80
C PHE A 55 0.80 1.07 -18.62
N ALA A 56 1.28 0.82 -17.40
CA ALA A 56 2.69 0.81 -17.08
C ALA A 56 3.00 -0.06 -15.85
N THR A 57 4.26 -0.48 -15.72
CA THR A 57 4.77 -1.18 -14.54
C THR A 57 6.03 -0.49 -14.06
N GLY A 58 6.13 -0.25 -12.76
CA GLY A 58 7.26 0.42 -12.12
C GLY A 58 7.89 -0.40 -11.00
N LEU A 59 8.83 0.22 -10.28
CA LEU A 59 9.41 -0.36 -9.08
C LEU A 59 8.48 -0.17 -7.89
N ALA A 60 8.30 -1.20 -7.08
CA ALA A 60 7.55 -1.12 -5.84
C ALA A 60 8.30 -0.24 -4.83
N GLY A 61 7.78 0.97 -4.59
CA GLY A 61 8.28 1.89 -3.56
C GLY A 61 7.91 1.43 -2.15
N GLY A 62 6.67 0.94 -1.99
CA GLY A 62 6.08 0.39 -0.76
C GLY A 62 4.91 -0.54 -1.08
N PRO A 63 4.43 -1.35 -0.11
CA PRO A 63 3.26 -2.21 -0.28
C PRO A 63 1.95 -1.42 -0.09
N GLY A 64 1.00 -1.59 -0.99
CA GLY A 64 -0.33 -0.98 -0.86
C GLY A 64 -1.05 -0.82 -2.19
N ALA A 65 -2.36 -0.62 -2.12
CA ALA A 65 -3.23 -0.26 -3.24
C ALA A 65 -3.80 1.13 -3.01
N ALA A 66 -3.69 2.01 -4.01
CA ALA A 66 -4.20 3.36 -3.96
C ALA A 66 -5.08 3.65 -5.19
N VAL A 67 -6.18 4.38 -4.97
CA VAL A 67 -7.10 4.83 -6.02
C VAL A 67 -7.41 6.30 -5.80
N GLY A 68 -7.35 7.11 -6.85
CA GLY A 68 -7.63 8.53 -6.77
C GLY A 68 -7.44 9.26 -8.10
N LYS A 69 -7.80 10.55 -8.11
CA LYS A 69 -7.56 11.42 -9.27
C LYS A 69 -6.08 11.77 -9.40
N LEU A 70 -5.56 11.84 -10.61
CA LEU A 70 -4.18 12.26 -10.85
C LEU A 70 -4.01 13.75 -10.56
N VAL A 71 -3.01 14.09 -9.76
CA VAL A 71 -2.57 15.47 -9.50
C VAL A 71 -1.08 15.59 -9.72
N PHE A 72 -0.61 16.74 -10.21
CA PHE A 72 0.79 16.94 -10.60
C PHE A 72 1.53 17.94 -9.70
N THR A 73 0.79 18.57 -8.79
CA THR A 73 1.33 19.56 -7.85
C THR A 73 0.93 19.23 -6.42
N THR A 74 1.78 19.56 -5.46
CA THR A 74 1.50 19.36 -4.03
C THR A 74 0.31 20.16 -3.55
N LYS A 75 0.20 21.41 -4.00
CA LYS A 75 -0.93 22.28 -3.69
C LYS A 75 -2.27 21.66 -4.11
N GLN A 76 -2.35 21.07 -5.30
CA GLN A 76 -3.56 20.36 -5.72
C GLN A 76 -3.86 19.15 -4.84
N ALA A 77 -2.83 18.42 -4.40
CA ALA A 77 -3.03 17.28 -3.51
C ALA A 77 -3.60 17.72 -2.15
N GLU A 78 -3.09 18.81 -1.59
CA GLU A 78 -3.57 19.40 -0.34
C GLU A 78 -5.01 19.94 -0.47
N GLU A 79 -5.29 20.72 -1.51
CA GLU A 79 -6.65 21.23 -1.78
C GLU A 79 -7.67 20.11 -2.00
N SER A 80 -7.28 19.02 -2.67
CA SER A 80 -8.15 17.86 -2.85
C SER A 80 -8.40 17.11 -1.55
N LYS A 81 -7.40 17.01 -0.66
CA LYS A 81 -7.58 16.43 0.67
C LYS A 81 -8.52 17.25 1.54
N GLU A 82 -8.45 18.58 1.47
CA GLU A 82 -9.40 19.47 2.16
C GLU A 82 -10.84 19.25 1.67
N LYS A 83 -11.01 18.89 0.40
CA LYS A 83 -12.31 18.54 -0.21
C LYS A 83 -12.74 17.09 0.07
N GLY A 84 -11.91 16.28 0.71
CA GLY A 84 -12.16 14.86 0.96
C GLY A 84 -12.02 13.97 -0.29
N GLU A 85 -11.35 14.45 -1.34
CA GLU A 85 -11.11 13.67 -2.55
C GLU A 85 -9.80 12.88 -2.44
N SER A 86 -9.83 11.58 -2.81
CA SER A 86 -8.62 10.77 -2.93
C SER A 86 -7.86 11.10 -4.22
N VAL A 87 -6.55 11.32 -4.09
CA VAL A 87 -5.67 11.74 -5.19
C VAL A 87 -4.38 10.94 -5.24
N ILE A 88 -3.80 10.85 -6.43
CA ILE A 88 -2.52 10.22 -6.71
C ILE A 88 -1.56 11.29 -7.21
N LEU A 89 -0.50 11.55 -6.46
CA LEU A 89 0.51 12.55 -6.81
C LEU A 89 1.49 11.97 -7.82
N VAL A 90 1.55 12.57 -9.01
CA VAL A 90 2.48 12.20 -10.08
C VAL A 90 3.59 13.24 -10.18
N ARG A 91 4.84 12.81 -9.99
CA ARG A 91 6.03 13.66 -10.04
C ARG A 91 7.13 13.00 -10.86
N GLU A 92 8.09 13.78 -11.34
CA GLU A 92 9.27 13.19 -11.98
C GLU A 92 10.19 12.56 -10.92
N CYS A 93 10.46 13.32 -9.86
CA CYS A 93 11.13 12.92 -8.64
C CYS A 93 10.52 13.76 -7.51
N THR A 94 10.52 13.24 -6.28
CA THR A 94 10.06 13.98 -5.10
C THR A 94 11.24 14.57 -4.33
N SER A 95 11.05 15.73 -3.73
CA SER A 95 11.99 16.40 -2.82
C SER A 95 11.37 16.61 -1.42
N PRO A 96 12.15 17.02 -0.40
CA PRO A 96 11.61 17.29 0.94
C PRO A 96 10.51 18.36 0.99
N GLU A 97 10.48 19.28 0.02
CA GLU A 97 9.41 20.28 -0.12
C GLU A 97 8.07 19.66 -0.57
N ASP A 98 8.11 18.46 -1.17
CA ASP A 98 6.92 17.76 -1.65
C ASP A 98 6.19 16.98 -0.53
N VAL A 99 6.75 16.93 0.69
CA VAL A 99 6.26 16.12 1.84
C VAL A 99 4.80 16.41 2.19
N GLY A 100 4.37 17.68 2.14
CA GLY A 100 2.97 18.06 2.41
C GLY A 100 2.00 17.41 1.42
N GLY A 101 2.30 17.52 0.13
CA GLY A 101 1.51 16.88 -0.93
C GLY A 101 1.58 15.35 -0.89
N MET A 102 2.75 14.78 -0.58
CA MET A 102 2.91 13.33 -0.42
C MET A 102 2.03 12.79 0.71
N TRP A 103 1.94 13.51 1.84
CA TRP A 103 1.05 13.17 2.95
C TRP A 103 -0.43 13.39 2.62
N ALA A 104 -0.73 14.33 1.72
CA ALA A 104 -2.09 14.60 1.31
C ALA A 104 -2.65 13.56 0.32
N SER A 105 -1.77 12.80 -0.33
CA SER A 105 -2.12 11.86 -1.40
C SER A 105 -2.43 10.46 -0.87
N ALA A 106 -3.32 9.76 -1.56
CA ALA A 106 -3.58 8.33 -1.32
C ALA A 106 -2.45 7.44 -1.89
N GLY A 107 -1.73 7.92 -2.91
CA GLY A 107 -0.61 7.22 -3.52
C GLY A 107 0.30 8.16 -4.30
N ILE A 108 1.51 7.71 -4.61
CA ILE A 108 2.54 8.51 -5.26
C ILE A 108 3.12 7.73 -6.44
N LEU A 109 3.21 8.36 -7.60
CA LEU A 109 3.82 7.81 -8.80
C LEU A 109 4.99 8.70 -9.23
N THR A 110 6.19 8.12 -9.31
CA THR A 110 7.40 8.82 -9.77
C THR A 110 7.92 8.23 -11.07
N SER A 111 8.32 9.07 -12.03
CA SER A 111 8.95 8.58 -13.27
C SER A 111 10.42 8.17 -13.07
N LYS A 112 11.10 8.80 -12.11
CA LYS A 112 12.49 8.51 -11.72
C LYS A 112 12.59 8.15 -10.24
N GLY A 113 13.56 7.30 -9.92
CA GLY A 113 13.84 6.87 -8.56
C GLY A 113 13.77 5.35 -8.40
N GLY A 114 14.61 4.82 -7.53
CA GLY A 114 14.67 3.40 -7.20
C GLY A 114 14.05 3.08 -5.84
N LYS A 115 14.31 1.86 -5.34
CA LYS A 115 13.85 1.40 -4.02
C LYS A 115 14.38 2.23 -2.83
N THR A 116 15.38 3.08 -3.04
CA THR A 116 15.99 3.95 -2.02
C THR A 116 15.78 5.45 -2.33
N SER A 117 14.88 5.78 -3.26
CA SER A 117 14.54 7.17 -3.56
C SER A 117 13.81 7.85 -2.41
N HIS A 118 13.78 9.18 -2.41
CA HIS A 118 13.05 9.97 -1.43
C HIS A 118 11.59 9.51 -1.29
N ALA A 119 10.88 9.34 -2.42
CA ALA A 119 9.51 8.84 -2.43
C ALA A 119 9.38 7.46 -1.77
N ALA A 120 10.26 6.51 -2.10
CA ALA A 120 10.20 5.16 -1.57
C ALA A 120 10.49 5.10 -0.06
N VAL A 121 11.44 5.90 0.42
CA VAL A 121 11.80 5.93 1.84
C VAL A 121 10.70 6.57 2.67
N VAL A 122 10.15 7.70 2.20
CA VAL A 122 9.09 8.43 2.91
C VAL A 122 7.78 7.64 2.91
N ALA A 123 7.39 7.03 1.79
CA ALA A 123 6.16 6.22 1.70
C ALA A 123 6.18 5.05 2.69
N ARG A 124 7.30 4.32 2.78
CA ARG A 124 7.45 3.23 3.77
C ARG A 124 7.37 3.70 5.21
N GLY A 125 7.90 4.90 5.51
CA GLY A 125 7.82 5.48 6.84
C GLY A 125 6.39 5.77 7.28
N TRP A 126 5.49 6.00 6.33
CA TRP A 126 4.08 6.33 6.59
C TRP A 126 3.11 5.17 6.38
N GLY A 127 3.59 4.04 5.85
CA GLY A 127 2.75 2.87 5.57
C GLY A 127 1.85 3.03 4.34
N ASN A 128 2.17 3.98 3.45
CA ASN A 128 1.55 4.19 2.15
C ASN A 128 2.29 3.41 1.04
#